data_AF-A0A0F2PF24-F1
#
_entry.id   AF-A0A0F2PF24-F1
#
_cell.length_a   1.000
_cell.length_b   1.000
_cell.length_c   1.000
_cell.angle_alpha   90.00
_cell.angle_beta   90.00
_cell.angle_gamma   90.00
#
_symmetry.space_group_name_H-M   'P 1'
#
loop_
_entity.id
_entity.type
_entity.pdbx_description
1 polymer ?
#
loop_
_entity_poly.entity_id
_entity_poly.type
_entity_poly.pdbx_seq_one_letter_code
_entity_poly.pdbx_strand_id
1 'polypeptide(L)' 'MGIPRFDSPDEEIKKWLNHIALICLSEDFQELKKELEKIYMQSQMEDAQLVAFKDALYAFLAQEEDEMARLAGTN' A
#
# COMPACT_ATOMS: atom_id res chain seq x y z
N MET A 1 -4.64 -7.75 -36.42
CA MET A 1 -3.70 -6.70 -35.98
C MET A 1 -4.22 -6.14 -34.66
N GLY A 2 -3.37 -6.10 -33.64
CA GLY A 2 -3.75 -5.86 -32.24
C GLY A 2 -4.35 -4.48 -32.02
N ILE A 3 -5.39 -4.43 -31.19
CA ILE A 3 -6.03 -3.21 -30.73
C ILE A 3 -5.02 -2.51 -29.80
N PRO A 4 -4.68 -1.22 -30.03
CA PRO A 4 -3.87 -0.49 -29.08
C PRO A 4 -4.71 -0.27 -27.83
N ARG A 5 -4.42 -1.04 -26.78
CA ARG A 5 -4.91 -0.76 -25.43
C ARG A 5 -4.20 0.51 -24.97
N PHE A 6 -4.86 1.65 -25.19
CA PHE A 6 -4.61 2.81 -24.36
C PHE A 6 -5.11 2.42 -22.98
N ASP A 7 -4.22 2.02 -22.07
CA ASP A 7 -4.54 1.98 -20.64
C ASP A 7 -5.00 3.40 -20.31
N SER A 8 -6.32 3.58 -20.24
CA SER A 8 -6.90 4.87 -19.88
C SER A 8 -6.46 5.20 -18.45
N PRO A 9 -6.31 6.48 -18.06
CA PRO A 9 -5.99 6.86 -16.69
C PRO A 9 -6.91 6.17 -15.66
N ASP A 10 -8.16 5.90 -16.04
CA ASP A 10 -9.14 5.18 -15.24
C ASP A 10 -8.78 3.70 -14.99
N GLU A 11 -8.15 3.03 -15.95
CA GLU A 11 -7.69 1.63 -15.79
C GLU A 11 -6.47 1.54 -14.88
N GLU A 12 -5.54 2.49 -14.95
CA GLU A 12 -4.42 2.57 -14.02
C GLU A 12 -4.91 2.81 -12.59
N ILE A 13 -5.83 3.76 -12.38
CA ILE A 13 -6.43 4.02 -11.07
C ILE A 13 -7.12 2.76 -10.52
N LYS A 14 -7.81 1.98 -11.36
CA LYS A 14 -8.43 0.71 -10.95
C LYS A 14 -7.40 -0.34 -10.54
N LYS A 15 -6.28 -0.45 -11.26
CA LYS A 15 -5.19 -1.37 -10.90
C LYS A 15 -4.60 -0.97 -9.54
N TRP A 16 -4.33 0.32 -9.34
CA TRP A 16 -3.85 0.85 -8.06
C TRP A 16 -4.84 0.61 -6.91
N LEU A 17 -6.14 0.85 -7.12
CA LEU A 17 -7.17 0.59 -6.10
C LEU A 17 -7.28 -0.89 -5.73
N ASN A 18 -7.27 -1.79 -6.73
CA ASN A 18 -7.29 -3.23 -6.46
C ASN A 18 -6.05 -3.67 -5.68
N HIS A 19 -4.90 -3.12 -6.02
CA HIS A 19 -3.65 -3.43 -5.35
C HIS A 19 -3.66 -2.95 -3.89
N ILE A 20 -4.07 -1.70 -3.63
CA ILE A 20 -4.27 -1.18 -2.27
C ILE A 20 -5.28 -2.03 -1.49
N ALA A 21 -6.37 -2.46 -2.13
CA ALA A 21 -7.36 -3.33 -1.50
C ALA A 21 -6.76 -4.68 -1.10
N LEU A 22 -5.91 -5.29 -1.94
CA LEU A 22 -5.20 -6.52 -1.61
C LEU A 22 -4.26 -6.34 -0.41
N ILE A 23 -3.49 -5.25 -0.37
CA ILE A 23 -2.65 -4.90 0.78
C ILE A 23 -3.51 -4.79 2.04
N CYS A 24 -4.63 -4.07 1.98
CA CYS A 24 -5.53 -3.88 3.12
C CYS A 24 -6.18 -5.18 3.64
N LEU A 25 -6.30 -6.19 2.79
CA LEU A 25 -6.84 -7.51 3.12
C LEU A 25 -5.77 -8.47 3.65
N SER A 26 -4.48 -8.14 3.53
CA SER A 26 -3.39 -8.94 4.08
C SER A 26 -3.41 -8.94 5.61
N GLU A 27 -3.19 -10.10 6.23
CA GLU A 27 -3.11 -10.24 7.69
C GLU A 27 -1.94 -9.41 8.24
N ASP A 28 -0.78 -9.45 7.59
CA ASP A 28 0.42 -8.70 7.99
C ASP A 28 0.14 -7.19 8.06
N PHE A 29 -0.60 -6.67 7.08
CA PHE A 29 -0.99 -5.26 7.03
C PHE A 29 -1.94 -4.91 8.18
N GLN A 30 -2.93 -5.77 8.44
CA GLN A 30 -3.91 -5.52 9.50
C GLN A 30 -3.29 -5.61 10.90
N GLU A 31 -2.33 -6.51 11.10
CA GLU A 31 -1.56 -6.59 12.34
C GLU A 31 -0.69 -5.35 12.53
N LEU A 32 0.10 -4.97 11.52
CA LEU A 32 0.94 -3.76 11.58
C LEU A 32 0.10 -2.51 11.86
N LYS A 33 -1.03 -2.35 11.16
CA LYS A 33 -1.96 -1.24 11.38
C LYS A 33 -2.45 -1.20 12.83
N LYS A 34 -2.86 -2.35 13.40
CA LYS A 34 -3.36 -2.42 14.78
C LYS A 34 -2.28 -2.05 15.79
N GLU A 35 -1.05 -2.49 15.56
CA GLU A 35 0.09 -2.12 16.41
C GLU A 35 0.38 -0.61 16.35
N LEU A 36 0.44 -0.05 15.14
CA LEU A 36 0.62 1.39 14.94
C LEU A 36 -0.51 2.21 15.56
N GLU A 37 -1.76 1.77 15.39
CA GLU A 37 -2.93 2.43 15.97
C GLU A 37 -2.84 2.44 17.50
N LYS A 38 -2.44 1.33 18.11
CA LYS A 38 -2.23 1.25 19.56
C LYS A 38 -1.12 2.19 20.03
N ILE A 39 -0.01 2.28 19.29
CA ILE A 39 1.10 3.19 19.59
C ILE A 39 0.63 4.65 19.50
N TYR A 40 -0.03 5.03 18.41
CA TYR A 40 -0.50 6.41 18.21
C TYR A 40 -1.61 6.82 19.17
N MET A 41 -2.50 5.89 19.55
CA MET A 41 -3.47 6.13 20.62
C MET A 41 -2.79 6.36 21.97
N GLN A 42 -1.74 5.59 22.30
CA GLN A 42 -0.97 5.78 23.53
C GLN A 42 -0.21 7.11 23.54
N SER A 43 0.22 7.59 22.37
CA SER A 43 0.86 8.90 22.20
C SER A 43 -0.11 10.09 22.15
N GLN A 44 -1.42 9.87 22.36
CA GLN A 44 -2.48 10.90 22.26
C GLN A 44 -2.49 11.66 20.92
N MET A 45 -2.12 10.98 19.84
CA MET A 45 -2.14 11.57 18.51
C MET A 45 -3.60 11.72 18.02
N GLU A 46 -3.97 12.89 17.52
CA GLU A 46 -5.25 13.06 16.83
C GLU A 46 -5.27 12.21 15.56
N ASP A 47 -6.43 11.66 15.22
CA ASP A 47 -6.61 10.78 14.06
C ASP A 47 -5.66 9.55 14.03
N ALA A 48 -5.27 9.03 15.20
CA ALA A 48 -4.36 7.89 15.35
C ALA A 48 -4.65 6.71 14.41
N GLN A 49 -5.93 6.41 14.16
CA GLN A 49 -6.35 5.34 13.25
C GLN A 49 -6.06 5.66 11.76
N LEU A 50 -6.24 6.92 11.35
CA LEU A 50 -5.94 7.38 9.99
C LEU A 50 -4.44 7.45 9.75
N VAL A 51 -3.68 7.94 10.74
CA VAL A 51 -2.22 8.02 10.68
C VAL A 51 -1.61 6.61 10.62
N ALA A 52 -2.04 5.70 11.50
CA ALA A 52 -1.62 4.30 11.47
C ALA A 52 -1.89 3.63 10.12
N PHE A 53 -3.06 3.88 9.54
CA PHE A 53 -3.40 3.35 8.22
C PHE A 53 -2.49 3.88 7.11
N LYS A 54 -2.26 5.20 7.08
CA LYS A 54 -1.37 5.81 6.08
C LYS A 54 0.05 5.30 6.21
N ASP A 55 0.59 5.25 7.43
CA ASP A 55 1.97 4.82 7.66
C ASP A 55 2.15 3.34 7.33
N ALA A 56 1.21 2.47 7.72
CA ALA A 56 1.22 1.08 7.31
C ALA A 56 1.18 0.96 5.78
N LEU A 57 0.31 1.71 5.10
CA LEU A 57 0.17 1.61 3.65
C LEU A 57 1.42 2.07 2.92
N TYR A 58 2.01 3.18 3.35
CA TYR A 58 3.27 3.66 2.80
C TYR A 58 4.43 2.69 3.05
N ALA A 59 4.50 2.06 4.23
CA ALA A 59 5.53 1.07 4.52
C ALA A 59 5.45 -0.14 3.57
N PHE A 60 4.24 -0.66 3.34
CA PHE A 60 4.04 -1.79 2.43
C PHE A 60 4.30 -1.42 0.96
N LEU A 61 3.84 -0.25 0.51
CA LEU A 61 4.11 0.23 -0.85
C LEU A 61 5.61 0.46 -1.09
N ALA A 62 6.30 1.11 -0.15
CA ALA A 62 7.75 1.33 -0.25
C ALA A 62 8.54 0.03 -0.24
N GLN A 63 8.13 -0.95 0.58
CA GLN A 63 8.75 -2.28 0.60
C GLN A 63 8.59 -2.99 -0.76
N GLU A 64 7.42 -2.89 -1.38
CA GLU A 64 7.17 -3.51 -2.69
C GLU A 64 7.94 -2.81 -3.83
N GLU A 65 8.02 -1.47 -3.79
CA GLU A 65 8.86 -0.71 -4.73
C GLU A 65 10.35 -1.08 -4.60
N ASP A 66 10.86 -1.20 -3.38
CA ASP A 66 12.23 -1.66 -3.12
C ASP A 66 12.46 -3.10 -3.60
N GLU A 67 11.49 -4.00 -3.40
CA GLU A 67 11.58 -5.39 -3.86
C GLU A 67 11.59 -5.48 -5.39
N MET A 68 10.71 -4.72 -6.07
CA MET A 68 10.72 -4.60 -7.52
C MET A 68 12.03 -4.01 -8.06
N ALA A 69 12.57 -2.97 -7.41
CA ALA A 69 13.84 -2.37 -7.81
C ALA A 69 15.01 -3.36 -7.69
N ARG A 70 15.03 -4.20 -6.65
CA ARG A 70 16.04 -5.25 -6.47
C ARG A 70 15.92 -6.36 -7.51
N LEU A 71 14.72 -6.76 -7.89
CA LEU A 71 14.48 -7.76 -8.94
C LEU A 71 14.87 -7.21 -10.33
N ALA A 72 14.62 -5.93 -10.60
CA ALA A 72 14.99 -5.28 -11.86
C ALA A 72 16.51 -5.06 -12.01
N GLY A 73 17.25 -4.97 -10.90
CA GLY A 73 18.72 -4.83 -10.86
C GLY A 73 19.51 -6.14 -11.04
N THR A 74 18.84 -7.27 -11.28
CA THR A 74 19.49 -8.56 -11.54
C THR A 74 19.43 -8.89 -13.05
N ASN A 75 20.23 -8.20 -13.86
CA ASN A 75 20.57 -8.60 -15.24
C ASN A 75 21.98 -8.13 -15.59
#